data_AF-A0A2E9DXM2-F1
#
_entry.id   AF-A0A2E9DXM2-F1
#
_cell.length_a   1.000
_cell.length_b   1.000
_cell.length_c   1.000
_cell.angle_alpha   90.00
_cell.angle_beta   90.00
_cell.angle_gamma   90.00
#
_symmetry.space_group_name_H-M   'P 1'
#
loop_
_entity.id
_entity.type
_entity.pdbx_description
1 polymer ?
#
loop_
_entity_poly.entity_id
_entity_poly.type
_entity_poly.pdbx_seq_one_letter_code
_entity_poly.pdbx_strand_id
1 'polypeptide(L)'
;MASEHPEDLGFTPKKVLQWKNGYLVIGVDGELQKLSNDYSQIDNFVKPFPMSIRNATIIGEKLIATWLDSELLLARMAAINLNDKLVQGVDRSELRVRRTIDKALHPAASSWSHVLDAEPLALNSNKRSFTFVLWKKGIYNMTHEAHEIWRRKEPQWKQLSKLPRAQETVNVIVKEDVTEIWSRGMGLNIYDLENGDLISSDVINSDGFLLDVFNDGEKYLLQLNDNHVAMLEDKKIILHARLSGPVSDARWCDKKQGWYICGWREIVFLSTEKFEKVTLNEIPIYYDEIRNLALFNDSKWRHVSLGEEE
;
A
#
# COMPACT_ATOMS: atom_id res chain seq x y z
N MET A 1 13.02 -4.59 32.50
CA MET A 1 13.79 -3.52 31.83
C MET A 1 13.44 -3.63 30.36
N ALA A 2 12.43 -2.88 29.90
CA ALA A 2 12.07 -2.85 28.49
C ALA A 2 13.05 -1.91 27.78
N SER A 3 13.56 -2.32 26.62
CA SER A 3 14.44 -1.45 25.82
C SER A 3 13.69 -0.17 25.47
N GLU A 4 14.35 0.98 25.60
CA GLU A 4 13.79 2.30 25.23
C GLU A 4 13.43 2.40 23.73
N HIS A 5 13.92 1.46 22.91
CA HIS A 5 13.64 1.39 21.49
C HIS A 5 13.15 -0.01 21.09
N PRO A 6 12.26 -0.09 20.07
CA PRO A 6 11.88 -1.36 19.50
C PRO A 6 13.09 -2.07 18.89
N GLU A 7 13.07 -3.40 18.91
CA GLU A 7 14.16 -4.23 18.42
C GLU A 7 14.31 -4.15 16.89
N ASP A 8 15.54 -4.42 16.42
CA ASP A 8 15.87 -4.55 15.01
C ASP A 8 15.06 -5.69 14.36
N LEU A 9 14.41 -5.41 13.22
CA LEU A 9 13.55 -6.39 12.55
C LEU A 9 14.32 -7.52 11.84
N GLY A 10 15.61 -7.33 11.54
CA GLY A 10 16.45 -8.33 10.87
C GLY A 10 16.15 -8.55 9.38
N PHE A 11 15.32 -7.72 8.75
CA PHE A 11 15.04 -7.71 7.30
C PHE A 11 14.72 -6.28 6.84
N THR A 12 14.92 -5.96 5.56
CA THR A 12 14.60 -4.64 4.99
C THR A 12 13.10 -4.41 4.91
N PRO A 13 12.51 -3.55 5.77
CA PRO A 13 11.07 -3.27 5.72
C PRO A 13 10.73 -2.38 4.52
N LYS A 14 9.51 -2.55 4.01
CA LYS A 14 8.99 -1.77 2.88
C LYS A 14 7.68 -1.06 3.21
N LYS A 15 6.84 -1.64 4.07
CA LYS A 15 5.49 -1.11 4.40
C LYS A 15 5.10 -1.52 5.81
N VAL A 16 4.38 -0.65 6.50
CA VAL A 16 3.75 -0.95 7.79
C VAL A 16 2.24 -0.80 7.63
N LEU A 17 1.49 -1.81 8.06
CA LEU A 17 0.03 -1.79 8.11
C LEU A 17 -0.42 -1.82 9.57
N GLN A 18 -1.37 -0.97 9.94
CA GLN A 18 -1.98 -1.01 11.26
C GLN A 18 -3.18 -1.95 11.26
N TRP A 19 -3.38 -2.65 12.37
CA TRP A 19 -4.56 -3.48 12.63
C TRP A 19 -4.95 -3.42 14.11
N LYS A 20 -6.03 -4.11 14.48
CA LYS A 20 -6.64 -4.01 15.82
C LYS A 20 -5.65 -4.25 16.98
N ASN A 21 -4.70 -5.18 16.81
CA ASN A 21 -3.81 -5.60 17.90
C ASN A 21 -2.37 -5.05 17.75
N GLY A 22 -2.14 -4.10 16.84
CA GLY A 22 -0.83 -3.48 16.64
C GLY A 22 -0.53 -3.23 15.17
N TYR A 23 0.64 -3.68 14.72
CA TYR A 23 1.14 -3.43 13.38
C TYR A 23 1.60 -4.72 12.71
N LEU A 24 1.64 -4.68 11.39
CA LEU A 24 2.24 -5.69 10.54
C LEU A 24 3.28 -4.99 9.65
N VAL A 25 4.54 -5.35 9.80
CA VAL A 25 5.61 -4.90 8.92
C VAL A 25 5.78 -5.90 7.78
N ILE A 26 5.84 -5.40 6.56
CA ILE A 26 6.07 -6.16 5.33
C ILE A 26 7.46 -5.82 4.81
N GLY A 27 8.28 -6.85 4.59
CA GLY A 27 9.62 -6.73 4.02
C GLY A 27 9.65 -6.74 2.49
N VAL A 28 10.80 -6.37 1.93
CA VAL A 28 11.02 -6.33 0.48
C VAL A 28 10.91 -7.72 -0.16
N ASP A 29 11.36 -8.76 0.53
CA ASP A 29 11.38 -10.14 0.01
C ASP A 29 10.16 -10.96 0.45
N GLY A 30 9.12 -10.30 0.98
CA GLY A 30 7.89 -10.94 1.42
C GLY A 30 7.88 -11.36 2.89
N GLU A 31 8.80 -10.85 3.70
CA GLU A 31 8.76 -11.00 5.16
C GLU A 31 7.49 -10.39 5.75
N LEU A 32 6.96 -11.03 6.78
CA LEU A 32 5.88 -10.52 7.62
C LEU A 32 6.31 -10.59 9.08
N GLN A 33 6.22 -9.46 9.79
CA GLN A 33 6.48 -9.35 11.23
C GLN A 33 5.30 -8.66 11.91
N LYS A 34 4.68 -9.33 12.88
CA LYS A 34 3.68 -8.70 13.75
C LYS A 34 4.39 -7.92 14.85
N LEU A 35 3.91 -6.71 15.10
CA LEU A 35 4.34 -5.89 16.24
C LEU A 35 3.12 -5.55 17.09
N SER A 36 3.32 -5.42 18.40
CA SER A 36 2.32 -4.90 19.32
C SER A 36 2.16 -3.38 19.18
N ASN A 37 1.24 -2.77 19.94
CA ASN A 37 0.97 -1.33 19.90
C ASN A 37 2.15 -0.45 20.38
N ASP A 38 3.08 -1.03 21.13
CA ASP A 38 4.35 -0.47 21.60
C ASP A 38 5.54 -0.84 20.69
N TYR A 39 5.27 -1.42 19.52
CA TYR A 39 6.26 -1.88 18.53
C TYR A 39 7.14 -3.05 18.97
N SER A 40 6.80 -3.74 20.08
CA SER A 40 7.48 -4.98 20.47
C SER A 40 7.15 -6.11 19.48
N GLN A 41 8.16 -6.92 19.11
CA GLN A 41 7.99 -8.01 18.15
C GLN A 41 7.12 -9.14 18.74
N ILE A 42 6.11 -9.57 17.98
CA ILE A 42 5.24 -10.71 18.32
C ILE A 42 5.69 -11.89 17.44
N ASP A 43 6.50 -12.78 18.02
CA ASP A 43 7.26 -13.85 17.33
C ASP A 43 8.32 -13.34 16.35
N ASN A 44 9.11 -14.26 15.78
CA ASN A 44 10.05 -13.95 14.69
C ASN A 44 9.30 -13.73 13.36
N PHE A 45 9.90 -12.94 12.47
CA PHE A 45 9.38 -12.76 11.13
C PHE A 45 9.39 -14.08 10.34
N VAL A 46 8.47 -14.17 9.38
CA VAL A 46 8.38 -15.31 8.47
C VAL A 46 8.20 -14.83 7.03
N LYS A 47 8.51 -15.68 6.06
CA LYS A 47 8.11 -15.52 4.66
C LYS A 47 7.03 -16.56 4.34
N PRO A 48 5.72 -16.22 4.37
CA PRO A 48 4.67 -17.19 4.08
C PRO A 48 4.74 -17.76 2.67
N PHE A 49 5.37 -17.03 1.76
CA PHE A 49 5.64 -17.48 0.40
C PHE A 49 6.96 -16.88 -0.09
N PRO A 50 7.77 -17.60 -0.87
CA PRO A 50 9.12 -17.17 -1.23
C PRO A 50 9.11 -16.22 -2.45
N MET A 51 8.28 -15.18 -2.40
CA MET A 51 8.16 -14.12 -3.40
C MET A 51 7.88 -12.79 -2.69
N SER A 52 8.19 -11.66 -3.32
CA SER A 52 7.84 -10.35 -2.77
C SER A 52 6.32 -10.15 -2.76
N ILE A 53 5.82 -9.55 -1.67
CA ILE A 53 4.43 -9.08 -1.61
C ILE A 53 4.34 -7.82 -2.48
N ARG A 54 3.43 -7.80 -3.47
CA ARG A 54 3.22 -6.65 -4.37
C ARG A 54 2.31 -5.62 -3.70
N ASN A 55 1.07 -6.02 -3.42
CA ASN A 55 0.09 -5.20 -2.71
C ASN A 55 -0.40 -5.92 -1.45
N ALA A 56 -0.82 -5.13 -0.46
CA ALA A 56 -1.36 -5.65 0.79
C ALA A 56 -2.31 -4.63 1.45
N THR A 57 -3.38 -5.16 2.03
CA THR A 57 -4.38 -4.42 2.80
C THR A 57 -4.91 -5.29 3.95
N ILE A 58 -5.56 -4.68 4.93
CA ILE A 58 -6.15 -5.39 6.07
C ILE A 58 -7.67 -5.15 6.09
N ILE A 59 -8.43 -6.23 6.24
CA ILE A 59 -9.87 -6.23 6.45
C ILE A 59 -10.20 -7.06 7.69
N GLY A 60 -10.75 -6.41 8.71
CA GLY A 60 -10.91 -7.02 10.04
C GLY A 60 -9.56 -7.49 10.58
N GLU A 61 -9.43 -8.79 10.87
CA GLU A 61 -8.20 -9.43 11.32
C GLU A 61 -7.46 -10.17 10.20
N LYS A 62 -7.84 -10.00 8.92
CA LYS A 62 -7.20 -10.67 7.78
C LYS A 62 -6.31 -9.71 7.01
N LEU A 63 -5.06 -10.14 6.79
CA LEU A 63 -4.21 -9.61 5.73
C LEU A 63 -4.69 -10.18 4.40
N ILE A 64 -5.04 -9.31 3.44
CA ILE A 64 -5.19 -9.68 2.04
C ILE A 64 -3.96 -9.19 1.31
N ALA A 65 -3.23 -10.11 0.67
CA ALA A 65 -1.99 -9.77 -0.01
C ALA A 65 -1.84 -10.48 -1.35
N THR A 66 -1.08 -9.85 -2.24
CA THR A 66 -0.65 -10.42 -3.50
C THR A 66 0.85 -10.65 -3.48
N TRP A 67 1.29 -11.79 -4.01
CA TRP A 67 2.69 -12.11 -4.21
C TRP A 67 2.96 -12.17 -5.71
N LEU A 68 4.06 -11.59 -6.16
CA LEU A 68 4.45 -11.56 -7.57
C LEU A 68 5.94 -11.86 -7.71
N ASP A 69 6.29 -12.83 -8.54
CA ASP A 69 7.64 -13.04 -9.04
C ASP A 69 7.59 -12.86 -10.58
N SER A 70 8.13 -11.74 -11.05
CA SER A 70 8.14 -11.37 -12.46
C SER A 70 9.08 -12.23 -13.30
N GLU A 71 10.13 -12.80 -12.70
CA GLU A 71 11.06 -13.70 -13.40
C GLU A 71 10.40 -15.06 -13.66
N LEU A 72 9.64 -15.56 -12.69
CA LEU A 72 8.92 -16.82 -12.79
C LEU A 72 7.52 -16.67 -13.41
N LEU A 73 7.06 -15.43 -13.64
CA LEU A 73 5.70 -15.10 -14.08
C LEU A 73 4.64 -15.75 -13.19
N LEU A 74 4.87 -15.73 -11.87
CA LEU A 74 3.98 -16.31 -10.88
C LEU A 74 3.31 -15.21 -10.07
N ALA A 75 1.98 -15.29 -9.95
CA ALA A 75 1.22 -14.44 -9.07
C ALA A 75 0.29 -15.27 -8.17
N ARG A 76 0.20 -14.86 -6.89
CA ARG A 76 -0.71 -15.43 -5.89
C ARG A 76 -1.48 -14.31 -5.21
N MET A 77 -2.69 -14.62 -4.80
CA MET A 77 -3.43 -13.83 -3.81
C MET A 77 -3.83 -14.75 -2.67
N ALA A 78 -3.81 -14.25 -1.44
CA ALA A 78 -4.27 -15.00 -0.29
C ALA A 78 -4.77 -14.09 0.83
N ALA A 79 -5.59 -14.67 1.71
CA ALA A 79 -5.88 -14.10 3.02
C ALA A 79 -5.14 -14.86 4.12
N ILE A 80 -4.50 -14.16 5.04
CA ILE A 80 -3.89 -14.71 6.26
C ILE A 80 -4.56 -14.07 7.46
N ASN A 81 -5.05 -14.88 8.41
CA ASN A 81 -5.62 -14.39 9.67
C ASN A 81 -4.49 -13.96 10.63
N LEU A 82 -4.50 -12.69 11.03
CA LEU A 82 -3.46 -12.08 11.86
C LEU A 82 -3.60 -12.44 13.35
N ASN A 83 -4.76 -12.92 13.78
CA ASN A 83 -4.93 -13.50 15.12
C ASN A 83 -4.16 -14.82 15.26
N ASP A 84 -3.96 -15.55 14.17
CA ASP A 84 -3.21 -16.80 14.16
C ASP A 84 -1.70 -16.52 14.11
N LYS A 85 -0.90 -17.53 14.47
CA LYS A 85 0.55 -17.45 14.31
C LYS A 85 0.90 -17.44 12.82
N LEU A 86 1.78 -16.52 12.41
CA LEU A 86 2.30 -16.52 11.04
C LEU A 86 3.21 -17.73 10.83
N VAL A 87 3.19 -18.31 9.63
CA VAL A 87 3.89 -19.56 9.33
C VAL A 87 4.87 -19.35 8.18
N GLN A 88 6.07 -19.90 8.35
CA GLN A 88 7.09 -19.96 7.30
C GLN A 88 6.61 -20.84 6.14
N GLY A 89 6.71 -20.30 4.93
CA GLY A 89 6.36 -21.00 3.70
C GLY A 89 7.48 -21.89 3.17
N VAL A 90 7.19 -22.47 2.01
CA VAL A 90 8.11 -23.25 1.18
C VAL A 90 9.32 -22.43 0.72
N ASP A 91 10.39 -23.11 0.33
CA ASP A 91 11.56 -22.47 -0.26
C ASP A 91 11.34 -22.10 -1.74
N ARG A 92 12.04 -21.06 -2.22
CA ARG A 92 11.95 -20.61 -3.63
C ARG A 92 12.31 -21.72 -4.64
N SER A 93 13.18 -22.65 -4.25
CA SER A 93 13.59 -23.80 -5.07
C SER A 93 12.41 -24.72 -5.43
N GLU A 94 11.42 -24.84 -4.55
CA GLU A 94 10.24 -25.69 -4.74
C GLU A 94 9.28 -25.15 -5.81
N LEU A 95 9.28 -23.82 -6.04
CA LEU A 95 8.43 -23.18 -7.06
C LEU A 95 8.77 -23.67 -8.49
N ARG A 96 10.03 -24.05 -8.73
CA ARG A 96 10.51 -24.41 -10.08
C ARG A 96 9.99 -25.76 -10.56
N VAL A 97 9.59 -26.64 -9.65
CA VAL A 97 9.26 -28.04 -9.91
C VAL A 97 7.76 -28.23 -10.23
N ARG A 98 6.89 -27.29 -9.83
CA ARG A 98 5.42 -27.44 -9.88
C ARG A 98 4.74 -26.31 -10.64
N ARG A 99 4.80 -26.37 -11.98
CA ARG A 99 4.30 -25.31 -12.89
C ARG A 99 2.84 -25.41 -13.30
N THR A 100 2.15 -26.53 -13.04
CA THR A 100 0.72 -26.68 -13.36
C THR A 100 -0.13 -26.10 -12.23
N ILE A 101 -1.26 -25.45 -12.58
CA ILE A 101 -2.17 -24.80 -11.62
C ILE A 101 -2.59 -25.76 -10.50
N ASP A 102 -2.91 -27.02 -10.83
CA ASP A 102 -3.35 -28.02 -9.84
C ASP A 102 -2.27 -28.46 -8.85
N LYS A 103 -1.01 -28.12 -9.12
CA LYS A 103 0.14 -28.40 -8.24
C LYS A 103 0.76 -27.13 -7.69
N ALA A 104 0.11 -25.97 -7.89
CA ALA A 104 0.59 -24.69 -7.44
C ALA A 104 0.78 -24.70 -5.92
N LEU A 105 1.95 -24.22 -5.49
CA LEU A 105 2.17 -23.90 -4.08
C LEU A 105 1.48 -22.58 -3.74
N HIS A 106 1.03 -22.47 -2.50
CA HIS A 106 0.28 -21.34 -1.96
C HIS A 106 0.97 -20.78 -0.72
N PRO A 107 0.74 -19.50 -0.37
CA PRO A 107 1.26 -18.94 0.88
C PRO A 107 0.79 -19.75 2.10
N ALA A 108 1.71 -20.00 3.02
CA ALA A 108 1.44 -20.76 4.23
C ALA A 108 0.43 -20.05 5.15
N ALA A 109 -0.32 -20.84 5.92
CA ALA A 109 -1.37 -20.38 6.84
C ALA A 109 -2.45 -19.49 6.21
N SER A 110 -2.66 -19.62 4.89
CA SER A 110 -3.72 -18.92 4.20
C SER A 110 -5.10 -19.49 4.56
N SER A 111 -6.06 -18.65 4.93
CA SER A 111 -7.47 -19.04 5.04
C SER A 111 -8.06 -19.39 3.68
N TRP A 112 -7.62 -18.69 2.64
CA TRP A 112 -7.87 -19.01 1.24
C TRP A 112 -6.70 -18.49 0.39
N SER A 113 -6.48 -19.10 -0.78
CA SER A 113 -5.50 -18.61 -1.75
C SER A 113 -5.90 -18.95 -3.18
N HIS A 114 -5.54 -18.07 -4.11
CA HIS A 114 -5.76 -18.23 -5.54
C HIS A 114 -4.48 -18.00 -6.33
N VAL A 115 -4.35 -18.74 -7.43
CA VAL A 115 -3.39 -18.43 -8.50
C VAL A 115 -3.97 -17.29 -9.33
N LEU A 116 -3.17 -16.26 -9.56
CA LEU A 116 -3.52 -15.18 -10.50
C LEU A 116 -2.84 -15.46 -11.84
N ASP A 117 -3.59 -15.27 -12.92
CA ASP A 117 -3.11 -15.41 -14.31
C ASP A 117 -2.73 -14.07 -14.95
N ALA A 118 -2.73 -12.99 -14.17
CA ALA A 118 -2.36 -11.64 -14.56
C ALA A 118 -1.71 -10.89 -13.39
N GLU A 119 -0.97 -9.83 -13.72
CA GLU A 119 -0.32 -8.98 -12.72
C GLU A 119 -1.36 -8.18 -11.91
N PRO A 120 -1.33 -8.25 -10.57
CA PRO A 120 -2.10 -7.36 -9.72
C PRO A 120 -1.47 -5.96 -9.72
N LEU A 121 -2.23 -4.98 -10.19
CA LEU A 121 -1.79 -3.59 -10.30
C LEU A 121 -2.02 -2.83 -8.99
N ALA A 122 -3.20 -3.00 -8.38
CA ALA A 122 -3.61 -2.31 -7.18
C ALA A 122 -4.57 -3.18 -6.35
N LEU A 123 -4.58 -2.97 -5.04
CA LEU A 123 -5.43 -3.66 -4.06
C LEU A 123 -5.65 -2.74 -2.86
N ASN A 124 -6.89 -2.60 -2.43
CA ASN A 124 -7.26 -1.90 -1.21
C ASN A 124 -8.55 -2.49 -0.63
N SER A 125 -8.87 -2.19 0.63
CA SER A 125 -10.06 -2.68 1.31
C SER A 125 -10.66 -1.64 2.22
N ASN A 126 -11.96 -1.76 2.43
CA ASN A 126 -12.65 -1.14 3.55
C ASN A 126 -12.97 -2.21 4.62
N LYS A 127 -13.94 -1.93 5.48
CA LYS A 127 -14.38 -2.87 6.52
C LYS A 127 -15.24 -4.05 6.00
N ARG A 128 -15.77 -3.96 4.78
CA ARG A 128 -16.78 -4.88 4.21
C ARG A 128 -16.23 -5.76 3.07
N SER A 129 -15.40 -5.18 2.20
CA SER A 129 -14.89 -5.83 0.99
C SER A 129 -13.47 -5.34 0.66
N PHE A 130 -12.83 -6.03 -0.28
CA PHE A 130 -11.62 -5.56 -0.93
C PHE A 130 -11.80 -5.50 -2.44
N THR A 131 -11.16 -4.51 -3.08
CA THR A 131 -11.13 -4.37 -4.53
C THR A 131 -9.71 -4.48 -5.03
N PHE A 132 -9.51 -5.19 -6.13
CA PHE A 132 -8.23 -5.25 -6.82
C PHE A 132 -8.41 -5.14 -8.34
N VAL A 133 -7.33 -4.71 -8.99
CA VAL A 133 -7.27 -4.58 -10.45
C VAL A 133 -6.18 -5.49 -10.99
N LEU A 134 -6.54 -6.31 -11.97
CA LEU A 134 -5.62 -7.18 -12.69
C LEU A 134 -5.36 -6.60 -14.08
N TRP A 135 -4.09 -6.53 -14.46
CA TRP A 135 -3.67 -6.06 -15.78
C TRP A 135 -4.33 -6.86 -16.89
N LYS A 136 -4.98 -6.18 -17.86
CA LYS A 136 -5.65 -6.80 -19.00
C LYS A 136 -6.83 -7.74 -18.68
N LYS A 137 -7.35 -7.68 -17.45
CA LYS A 137 -8.44 -8.56 -16.99
C LYS A 137 -9.63 -7.77 -16.47
N GLY A 138 -9.39 -6.80 -15.59
CA GLY A 138 -10.46 -5.95 -15.06
C GLY A 138 -10.37 -5.68 -13.57
N ILE A 139 -11.51 -5.31 -13.02
CA ILE A 139 -11.71 -4.88 -11.63
C ILE A 139 -12.56 -5.95 -10.93
N TYR A 140 -12.15 -6.34 -9.73
CA TYR A 140 -12.81 -7.37 -8.95
C TYR A 140 -13.04 -6.84 -7.54
N ASN A 141 -14.30 -6.87 -7.08
CA ASN A 141 -14.64 -6.60 -5.69
C ASN A 141 -15.13 -7.89 -5.03
N MET A 142 -14.56 -8.19 -3.87
CA MET A 142 -14.74 -9.47 -3.21
C MET A 142 -14.94 -9.31 -1.70
N THR A 143 -15.68 -10.24 -1.10
CA THR A 143 -15.76 -10.36 0.36
C THR A 143 -14.42 -10.85 0.92
N HIS A 144 -14.18 -10.64 2.21
CA HIS A 144 -12.97 -11.13 2.89
C HIS A 144 -12.80 -12.67 2.94
N GLU A 145 -13.79 -13.44 2.49
CA GLU A 145 -13.76 -14.89 2.27
C GLU A 145 -13.55 -15.29 0.81
N ALA A 146 -13.21 -14.33 -0.05
CA ALA A 146 -13.03 -14.52 -1.48
C ALA A 146 -14.30 -14.92 -2.25
N HIS A 147 -15.47 -14.45 -1.84
CA HIS A 147 -16.66 -14.49 -2.69
C HIS A 147 -16.72 -13.24 -3.57
N GLU A 148 -16.98 -13.41 -4.87
CA GLU A 148 -17.16 -12.28 -5.80
C GLU A 148 -18.46 -11.56 -5.46
N ILE A 149 -18.38 -10.24 -5.26
CA ILE A 149 -19.56 -9.36 -5.15
C ILE A 149 -19.91 -8.89 -6.56
N TRP A 150 -18.92 -8.35 -7.28
CA TRP A 150 -19.03 -8.01 -8.70
C TRP A 150 -17.66 -7.97 -9.37
N ARG A 151 -17.70 -8.00 -10.71
CA ARG A 151 -16.54 -7.73 -11.56
C ARG A 151 -16.90 -6.77 -12.69
N ARG A 152 -15.91 -6.01 -13.15
CA ARG A 152 -16.00 -5.11 -14.30
C ARG A 152 -14.80 -5.29 -15.21
N LYS A 153 -14.95 -4.85 -16.47
CA LYS A 153 -13.84 -4.76 -17.43
C LYS A 153 -12.78 -3.79 -16.91
N GLU A 154 -11.65 -3.75 -17.61
CA GLU A 154 -10.59 -2.78 -17.33
C GLU A 154 -11.15 -1.35 -17.25
N PRO A 155 -10.69 -0.56 -16.26
CA PRO A 155 -11.09 0.83 -16.16
C PRO A 155 -10.59 1.60 -17.39
N GLN A 156 -11.42 2.50 -17.90
CA GLN A 156 -11.07 3.33 -19.05
C GLN A 156 -11.39 4.80 -18.77
N TRP A 157 -10.58 5.67 -19.35
CA TRP A 157 -10.76 7.12 -19.30
C TRP A 157 -10.66 7.65 -20.72
N LYS A 158 -11.81 8.01 -21.30
CA LYS A 158 -11.91 8.39 -22.73
C LYS A 158 -10.95 9.53 -23.10
N GLN A 159 -10.78 10.49 -22.19
CA GLN A 159 -9.91 11.65 -22.36
C GLN A 159 -8.41 11.27 -22.42
N LEU A 160 -8.03 10.15 -21.82
CA LEU A 160 -6.65 9.64 -21.75
C LEU A 160 -6.34 8.60 -22.84
N SER A 161 -7.33 8.21 -23.65
CA SER A 161 -7.23 7.09 -24.60
C SER A 161 -6.12 7.20 -25.64
N LYS A 162 -5.71 8.42 -25.99
CA LYS A 162 -4.65 8.70 -26.96
C LYS A 162 -3.26 8.89 -26.34
N LEU A 163 -3.19 8.93 -25.00
CA LEU A 163 -1.95 9.19 -24.29
C LEU A 163 -1.27 7.86 -23.91
N PRO A 164 0.01 7.64 -24.27
CA PRO A 164 0.72 6.43 -23.93
C PRO A 164 0.71 6.17 -22.43
N ARG A 165 0.35 4.95 -22.02
CA ARG A 165 0.37 4.48 -20.62
C ARG A 165 -0.50 5.27 -19.64
N ALA A 166 -1.25 6.27 -20.08
CA ALA A 166 -2.05 7.14 -19.21
C ALA A 166 -3.25 6.42 -18.57
N GLN A 167 -3.70 5.32 -19.16
CA GLN A 167 -4.78 4.48 -18.61
C GLN A 167 -4.28 3.37 -17.68
N GLU A 168 -2.97 3.23 -17.45
CA GLU A 168 -2.45 2.24 -16.50
C GLU A 168 -2.98 2.57 -15.10
N THR A 169 -3.66 1.61 -14.46
CA THR A 169 -4.08 1.75 -13.06
C THR A 169 -2.87 1.85 -12.16
N VAL A 170 -2.88 2.86 -11.29
CA VAL A 170 -1.83 3.12 -10.31
C VAL A 170 -2.31 2.76 -8.91
N ASN A 171 -3.55 3.12 -8.56
CA ASN A 171 -4.07 2.89 -7.22
C ASN A 171 -5.58 2.59 -7.24
N VAL A 172 -6.05 1.95 -6.17
CA VAL A 172 -7.46 1.68 -5.86
C VAL A 172 -7.69 2.13 -4.43
N ILE A 173 -8.74 2.90 -4.18
CA ILE A 173 -9.15 3.32 -2.83
C ILE A 173 -10.57 2.83 -2.61
N VAL A 174 -10.79 2.01 -1.57
CA VAL A 174 -12.11 1.49 -1.22
C VAL A 174 -12.64 2.30 -0.05
N LYS A 175 -13.67 3.11 -0.30
CA LYS A 175 -14.41 3.88 0.71
C LYS A 175 -15.63 3.10 1.19
N GLU A 176 -16.49 3.72 2.02
CA GLU A 176 -17.66 3.03 2.57
C GLU A 176 -18.65 2.56 1.49
N ASP A 177 -19.00 3.44 0.56
CA ASP A 177 -20.02 3.17 -0.47
C ASP A 177 -19.49 3.19 -1.91
N VAL A 178 -18.21 3.55 -2.10
CA VAL A 178 -17.61 3.65 -3.43
C VAL A 178 -16.21 3.03 -3.49
N THR A 179 -15.81 2.60 -4.67
CA THR A 179 -14.41 2.34 -5.01
C THR A 179 -13.90 3.35 -6.03
N GLU A 180 -12.77 3.96 -5.72
CA GLU A 180 -12.04 4.84 -6.63
C GLU A 180 -10.92 4.08 -7.30
N ILE A 181 -10.76 4.29 -8.61
CA ILE A 181 -9.64 3.75 -9.37
C ILE A 181 -8.91 4.92 -10.00
N TRP A 182 -7.61 4.97 -9.75
CA TRP A 182 -6.71 6.02 -10.19
C TRP A 182 -5.81 5.52 -11.30
N SER A 183 -5.71 6.30 -12.38
CA SER A 183 -4.82 6.02 -13.50
C SER A 183 -3.57 6.89 -13.48
N ARG A 184 -2.52 6.42 -14.15
CA ARG A 184 -1.25 7.14 -14.31
C ARG A 184 -1.43 8.54 -14.91
N GLY A 185 -2.39 8.71 -15.82
CA GLY A 185 -2.72 9.99 -16.43
C GLY A 185 -3.70 10.85 -15.63
N MET A 186 -3.74 10.70 -14.30
CA MET A 186 -4.64 11.46 -13.42
C MET A 186 -6.14 11.18 -13.64
N GLY A 187 -6.47 10.02 -14.23
CA GLY A 187 -7.85 9.58 -14.38
C GLY A 187 -8.41 9.07 -13.05
N LEU A 188 -9.62 9.50 -12.69
CA LEU A 188 -10.37 9.03 -11.53
C LEU A 188 -11.69 8.44 -12.00
N ASN A 189 -11.85 7.12 -11.84
CA ASN A 189 -13.16 6.48 -11.98
C ASN A 189 -13.72 6.17 -10.59
N ILE A 190 -14.98 6.51 -10.34
CA ILE A 190 -15.70 6.19 -9.11
C ILE A 190 -16.76 5.16 -9.44
N TYR A 191 -16.72 4.03 -8.76
CA TYR A 191 -17.67 2.93 -8.89
C TYR A 191 -18.50 2.79 -7.61
N ASP A 192 -19.76 2.46 -7.76
CA ASP A 192 -20.61 2.01 -6.66
C ASP A 192 -20.04 0.71 -6.06
N LEU A 193 -19.88 0.67 -4.74
CA LEU A 193 -19.27 -0.48 -4.08
C LEU A 193 -20.18 -1.71 -4.06
N GLU A 194 -21.50 -1.55 -4.08
CA GLU A 194 -22.44 -2.66 -3.96
C GLU A 194 -22.63 -3.40 -5.28
N ASN A 195 -22.72 -2.67 -6.40
CA ASN A 195 -23.07 -3.26 -7.70
C ASN A 195 -21.99 -3.09 -8.79
N GLY A 196 -20.97 -2.25 -8.56
CA GLY A 196 -19.87 -2.00 -9.49
C GLY A 196 -20.22 -1.08 -10.65
N ASP A 197 -21.33 -0.35 -10.59
CA ASP A 197 -21.69 0.62 -11.62
C ASP A 197 -20.79 1.85 -11.58
N LEU A 198 -20.39 2.34 -12.76
CA LEU A 198 -19.57 3.53 -12.88
C LEU A 198 -20.42 4.77 -12.57
N ILE A 199 -20.11 5.44 -11.47
CA ILE A 199 -20.77 6.68 -11.02
C ILE A 199 -20.18 7.88 -11.76
N SER A 200 -18.85 8.01 -11.82
CA SER A 200 -18.19 9.11 -12.52
C SER A 200 -16.84 8.70 -13.12
N SER A 201 -16.44 9.45 -14.14
CA SER A 201 -15.15 9.31 -14.82
C SER A 201 -14.58 10.70 -15.09
N ASP A 202 -13.58 11.07 -14.31
CA ASP A 202 -12.96 12.39 -14.30
C ASP A 202 -11.47 12.28 -14.68
N VAL A 203 -10.88 13.40 -15.09
CA VAL A 203 -9.42 13.55 -15.22
C VAL A 203 -9.02 14.80 -14.45
N ILE A 204 -8.16 14.63 -13.45
CA ILE A 204 -7.65 15.74 -12.65
C ILE A 204 -6.58 16.47 -13.46
N ASN A 205 -6.74 17.79 -13.60
CA ASN A 205 -5.77 18.60 -14.32
C ASN A 205 -4.52 18.84 -13.46
N SER A 206 -3.36 18.42 -13.95
CA SER A 206 -2.07 18.63 -13.31
C SER A 206 -0.94 18.43 -14.31
N ASP A 207 0.21 19.02 -14.03
CA ASP A 207 1.44 18.76 -14.76
C ASP A 207 2.08 17.46 -14.25
N GLY A 208 2.48 16.60 -15.19
CA GLY A 208 3.11 15.31 -14.88
C GLY A 208 2.16 14.12 -14.89
N PHE A 209 2.63 13.00 -14.35
CA PHE A 209 1.87 11.76 -14.25
C PHE A 209 1.93 11.18 -12.83
N LEU A 210 0.84 10.50 -12.46
CA LEU A 210 0.62 9.92 -11.15
C LEU A 210 1.48 8.67 -10.96
N LEU A 211 2.15 8.59 -9.81
CA LEU A 211 2.92 7.44 -9.35
C LEU A 211 2.24 6.70 -8.20
N ASP A 212 1.56 7.43 -7.30
CA ASP A 212 0.78 6.84 -6.21
C ASP A 212 -0.24 7.84 -5.64
N VAL A 213 -1.17 7.34 -4.82
CA VAL A 213 -2.20 8.13 -4.12
C VAL A 213 -2.29 7.68 -2.67
N PHE A 214 -2.14 8.61 -1.74
CA PHE A 214 -2.42 8.43 -0.33
C PHE A 214 -3.71 9.16 0.03
N ASN A 215 -4.53 8.57 0.90
CA ASN A 215 -5.79 9.18 1.30
C ASN A 215 -6.09 9.01 2.79
N ASP A 216 -6.78 9.99 3.35
CA ASP A 216 -7.40 9.95 4.66
C ASP A 216 -8.79 10.60 4.56
N GLY A 217 -9.83 9.76 4.47
CA GLY A 217 -11.17 10.21 4.10
C GLY A 217 -11.18 10.86 2.71
N GLU A 218 -11.57 12.13 2.65
CA GLU A 218 -11.65 12.96 1.44
C GLU A 218 -10.38 13.79 1.17
N LYS A 219 -9.32 13.56 1.95
CA LYS A 219 -8.05 14.27 1.82
C LYS A 219 -7.09 13.40 1.02
N TYR A 220 -6.45 13.97 0.02
CA TYR A 220 -5.58 13.24 -0.87
C TYR A 220 -4.21 13.87 -0.98
N LEU A 221 -3.19 13.01 -0.99
CA LEU A 221 -1.84 13.35 -1.40
C LEU A 221 -1.48 12.53 -2.63
N LEU A 222 -1.27 13.23 -3.74
CA LEU A 222 -0.87 12.64 -5.02
C LEU A 222 0.64 12.64 -5.10
N GLN A 223 1.26 11.48 -5.33
CA GLN A 223 2.68 11.41 -5.69
C GLN A 223 2.80 11.46 -7.21
N LEU A 224 3.55 12.44 -7.71
CA LEU A 224 3.77 12.68 -9.13
C LEU A 224 5.22 12.36 -9.52
N ASN A 225 5.51 12.33 -10.82
CA ASN A 225 6.88 12.23 -11.31
C ASN A 225 7.76 13.41 -10.87
N ASP A 226 9.07 13.24 -11.01
CA ASP A 226 10.08 14.25 -10.70
C ASP A 226 10.05 14.75 -9.24
N ASN A 227 9.66 13.85 -8.33
CA ASN A 227 9.58 14.04 -6.89
C ASN A 227 8.58 15.12 -6.46
N HIS A 228 7.54 15.38 -7.26
CA HIS A 228 6.47 16.28 -6.86
C HIS A 228 5.39 15.55 -6.08
N VAL A 229 4.79 16.26 -5.13
CA VAL A 229 3.53 15.86 -4.50
C VAL A 229 2.51 16.97 -4.65
N ALA A 230 1.24 16.61 -4.66
CA ALA A 230 0.13 17.54 -4.70
C ALA A 230 -0.93 17.19 -3.66
N MET A 231 -1.43 18.19 -2.93
CA MET A 231 -2.63 18.03 -2.12
C MET A 231 -3.86 18.29 -3.00
N LEU A 232 -4.82 17.38 -2.93
CA LEU A 232 -6.04 17.43 -3.71
C LEU A 232 -7.26 17.48 -2.78
N GLU A 233 -8.11 18.49 -3.00
CA GLU A 233 -9.40 18.66 -2.33
C GLU A 233 -10.45 19.00 -3.38
N ASP A 234 -11.65 18.43 -3.29
CA ASP A 234 -12.75 18.65 -4.26
C ASP A 234 -12.32 18.51 -5.73
N LYS A 235 -11.48 17.51 -6.02
CA LYS A 235 -10.92 17.25 -7.37
C LYS A 235 -10.09 18.42 -7.93
N LYS A 236 -9.60 19.30 -7.07
CA LYS A 236 -8.71 20.42 -7.43
C LYS A 236 -7.43 20.33 -6.62
N ILE A 237 -6.31 20.56 -7.28
CA ILE A 237 -5.03 20.65 -6.60
C ILE A 237 -4.99 21.99 -5.89
N ILE A 238 -4.80 21.94 -4.58
CA ILE A 238 -4.75 23.12 -3.71
C ILE A 238 -3.31 23.50 -3.34
N LEU A 239 -2.38 22.55 -3.43
CA LEU A 239 -0.97 22.76 -3.11
C LEU A 239 -0.09 21.83 -3.92
N HIS A 240 1.05 22.35 -4.38
CA HIS A 240 2.15 21.58 -4.95
C HIS A 240 3.41 21.75 -4.10
N ALA A 241 4.14 20.66 -3.89
CA ALA A 241 5.46 20.70 -3.27
C ALA A 241 6.43 19.74 -3.97
N ARG A 242 7.72 19.97 -3.76
CA ARG A 242 8.79 19.11 -4.27
C ARG A 242 9.53 18.46 -3.10
N LEU A 243 9.65 17.15 -3.18
CA LEU A 243 10.36 16.28 -2.25
C LEU A 243 11.77 15.97 -2.76
N SER A 244 12.61 15.40 -1.90
CA SER A 244 13.95 14.96 -2.27
C SER A 244 13.93 13.66 -3.09
N GLY A 245 12.84 12.90 -3.04
CA GLY A 245 12.69 11.63 -3.77
C GLY A 245 11.30 10.99 -3.63
N PRO A 246 11.18 9.68 -3.91
CA PRO A 246 9.91 8.97 -3.80
C PRO A 246 9.39 8.88 -2.37
N VAL A 247 8.06 8.87 -2.24
CA VAL A 247 7.35 8.65 -0.97
C VAL A 247 7.32 7.16 -0.64
N SER A 248 7.60 6.82 0.61
CA SER A 248 7.46 5.47 1.17
C SER A 248 6.13 5.30 1.91
N ASP A 249 5.74 6.29 2.71
CA ASP A 249 4.47 6.33 3.45
C ASP A 249 4.02 7.79 3.64
N ALA A 250 2.71 8.00 3.74
CA ALA A 250 2.14 9.31 4.05
C ALA A 250 0.87 9.18 4.88
N ARG A 251 0.71 10.06 5.87
CA ARG A 251 -0.37 10.04 6.84
C ARG A 251 -0.89 11.43 7.12
N TRP A 252 -2.20 11.57 7.15
CA TRP A 252 -2.83 12.81 7.54
C TRP A 252 -2.84 12.97 9.07
N CYS A 253 -2.57 14.19 9.54
CA CYS A 253 -2.69 14.56 10.94
C CYS A 253 -3.88 15.53 11.12
N ASP A 254 -4.99 15.05 11.69
CA ASP A 254 -6.17 15.91 11.95
C ASP A 254 -5.87 17.05 12.92
N LYS A 255 -4.95 16.87 13.87
CA LYS A 255 -4.61 17.95 14.82
C LYS A 255 -3.90 19.13 14.14
N LYS A 256 -3.04 18.85 13.17
CA LYS A 256 -2.23 19.87 12.48
C LYS A 256 -2.73 20.21 11.07
N GLN A 257 -3.77 19.51 10.59
CA GLN A 257 -4.35 19.66 9.26
C GLN A 257 -3.28 19.59 8.15
N GLY A 258 -2.51 18.51 8.14
CA GLY A 258 -1.45 18.32 7.14
C GLY A 258 -0.97 16.88 7.06
N TRP A 259 -0.17 16.61 6.03
CA TRP A 259 0.44 15.31 5.75
C TRP A 259 1.81 15.19 6.38
N TYR A 260 2.01 14.16 7.19
CA TYR A 260 3.35 13.62 7.43
C TYR A 260 3.70 12.69 6.28
N ILE A 261 4.85 12.92 5.66
CA ILE A 261 5.32 12.20 4.47
C ILE A 261 6.72 11.70 4.82
N CYS A 262 6.99 10.43 4.60
CA CYS A 262 8.34 9.89 4.72
C CYS A 262 8.75 9.21 3.42
N GLY A 263 10.03 9.34 3.07
CA GLY A 263 10.57 8.84 1.82
C GLY A 263 11.96 9.37 1.59
N TRP A 264 12.74 8.70 0.74
CA TRP A 264 14.06 9.14 0.27
C TRP A 264 14.90 10.02 1.22
N ARG A 265 15.23 9.48 2.40
CA ARG A 265 16.06 10.16 3.41
C ARG A 265 15.48 11.48 3.93
N GLU A 266 14.17 11.63 3.95
CA GLU A 266 13.51 12.76 4.57
C GLU A 266 12.19 12.36 5.25
N ILE A 267 11.81 13.16 6.24
CA ILE A 267 10.43 13.23 6.72
C ILE A 267 9.98 14.68 6.54
N VAL A 268 8.79 14.86 6.01
CA VAL A 268 8.19 16.15 5.70
C VAL A 268 6.85 16.26 6.40
N PHE A 269 6.56 17.42 6.99
CA PHE A 269 5.20 17.82 7.34
C PHE A 269 4.73 18.88 6.34
N LEU A 270 3.64 18.59 5.64
CA LEU A 270 3.08 19.40 4.55
C LEU A 270 1.65 19.81 4.87
N SER A 271 1.38 21.11 4.99
CA SER A 271 0.04 21.69 5.03
C SER A 271 -0.04 22.90 4.09
N THR A 272 -1.23 23.49 3.97
CA THR A 272 -1.44 24.73 3.20
C THR A 272 -0.68 25.93 3.79
N GLU A 273 -0.29 25.85 5.06
CA GLU A 273 0.37 26.94 5.79
C GLU A 273 1.84 26.66 6.08
N LYS A 274 2.25 25.38 6.05
CA LYS A 274 3.56 24.98 6.56
C LYS A 274 4.21 23.89 5.71
N PHE A 275 5.50 24.04 5.49
CA PHE A 275 6.38 23.03 4.92
C PHE A 275 7.57 22.85 5.86
N GLU A 276 7.59 21.76 6.63
CA GLU A 276 8.72 21.39 7.48
C GLU A 276 9.39 20.14 6.95
N LYS A 277 10.71 20.09 7.00
CA LYS A 277 11.48 18.95 6.53
C LYS A 277 12.64 18.66 7.46
N VAL A 278 12.88 17.38 7.73
CA VAL A 278 14.13 16.88 8.29
C VAL A 278 14.82 15.98 7.26
N THR A 279 16.11 16.19 7.05
CA THR A 279 16.94 15.32 6.21
C THR A 279 17.60 14.27 7.10
N LEU A 280 17.67 13.04 6.61
CA LEU A 280 18.12 11.88 7.34
C LEU A 280 19.27 11.18 6.59
N ASN A 281 20.02 10.32 7.28
CA ASN A 281 21.09 9.54 6.64
C ASN A 281 20.57 8.24 6.01
N GLU A 282 19.38 7.80 6.41
CA GLU A 282 18.77 6.55 5.97
C GLU A 282 17.31 6.76 5.55
N ILE A 283 16.75 5.86 4.74
CA ILE A 283 15.41 5.99 4.17
C ILE A 283 14.34 5.57 5.20
N PRO A 284 13.51 6.52 5.69
CA PRO A 284 12.36 6.15 6.51
C PRO A 284 11.29 5.49 5.64
N ILE A 285 10.66 4.45 6.17
CA ILE A 285 9.52 3.74 5.52
C ILE A 285 8.22 3.89 6.30
N TYR A 286 8.28 4.47 7.50
CA TYR A 286 7.15 4.73 8.39
C TYR A 286 7.55 5.77 9.42
N TYR A 287 6.62 6.64 9.79
CA TYR A 287 6.79 7.62 10.86
C TYR A 287 5.56 7.64 11.78
N ASP A 288 5.81 7.58 13.08
CA ASP A 288 4.85 7.81 14.14
C ASP A 288 5.12 9.18 14.75
N GLU A 289 4.28 10.14 14.40
CA GLU A 289 4.37 11.54 14.83
C GLU A 289 4.01 11.73 16.31
N ILE A 290 3.27 10.79 16.91
CA ILE A 290 2.90 10.86 18.33
C ILE A 290 4.12 10.53 19.19
N ARG A 291 4.90 9.53 18.76
CA ARG A 291 6.11 9.08 19.48
C ARG A 291 7.41 9.66 18.93
N ASN A 292 7.34 10.48 17.88
CA ASN A 292 8.49 10.98 17.12
C ASN A 292 9.45 9.83 16.77
N LEU A 293 8.91 8.72 16.24
CA LEU A 293 9.67 7.49 16.00
C LEU A 293 9.50 7.04 14.56
N ALA A 294 10.60 6.79 13.86
CA ALA A 294 10.59 6.30 12.49
C ALA A 294 11.21 4.90 12.40
N LEU A 295 10.63 4.06 11.54
CA LEU A 295 11.23 2.81 11.07
C LEU A 295 11.91 3.06 9.73
N PHE A 296 13.14 2.59 9.60
CA PHE A 296 13.97 2.77 8.42
C PHE A 296 14.12 1.46 7.64
N ASN A 297 14.46 1.57 6.35
CA ASN A 297 14.75 0.43 5.47
C ASN A 297 15.96 -0.41 5.93
N ASP A 298 16.79 0.09 6.84
CA ASP A 298 17.87 -0.66 7.50
C ASP A 298 17.41 -1.39 8.77
N SER A 299 16.11 -1.66 8.89
CA SER A 299 15.42 -2.42 9.95
C SER A 299 15.43 -1.83 11.35
N LYS A 300 15.99 -0.62 11.51
CA LYS A 300 16.13 0.04 12.82
C LYS A 300 15.10 1.13 13.05
N TRP A 301 14.75 1.30 14.32
CA TRP A 301 13.91 2.38 14.82
C TRP A 301 14.77 3.51 15.37
N ARG A 302 14.40 4.76 15.06
CA ARG A 302 15.11 5.94 15.59
C ARG A 302 14.12 7.04 15.90
N HIS A 303 14.41 7.82 16.95
CA HIS A 303 13.66 9.04 17.18
C HIS A 303 13.98 10.09 16.12
N VAL A 304 12.94 10.75 15.62
CA VAL A 304 13.05 11.83 14.65
C VAL A 304 12.07 12.93 15.05
N SER A 305 12.64 14.10 15.37
CA SER A 305 11.86 15.31 15.65
C SER A 305 11.82 16.19 14.41
N LEU A 306 10.62 16.63 14.05
CA LEU A 306 10.42 17.69 13.05
C LEU A 306 10.36 19.02 13.80
N GLY A 307 11.40 19.83 13.62
CA GLY A 307 11.52 21.14 14.25
C GLY A 307 12.07 21.09 15.67
N GLU A 308 13.38 21.22 15.80
CA GLU A 308 14.03 22.19 16.70
C GLU A 308 15.13 22.85 15.86
N GLU A 309 14.78 23.93 15.15
CA GLU A 309 15.78 24.91 14.72
C GLU A 309 15.71 26.06 15.73
N GLU A 310 16.70 26.13 16.61
CA GLU A 310 17.43 27.38 16.83
C GLU A 310 18.84 27.21 16.27
#